data_AF-A0A0T7BM53-F1
#
_entry.id   AF-A0A0T7BM53-F1
#
_cell.length_a   1.000
_cell.length_b   1.000
_cell.length_c   1.000
_cell.angle_alpha   90.00
_cell.angle_beta   90.00
_cell.angle_gamma   90.00
#
_symmetry.space_group_name_H-M   'P 1'
#
loop_
_entity.id
_entity.type
_entity.pdbx_description
1 polymer ?
#
loop_
_entity_poly.entity_id
_entity_poly.type
_entity_poly.pdbx_seq_one_letter_code
_entity_poly.pdbx_strand_id
1 'polypeptide(L)'
;MLKVNNAIFLQTNFVVMYKYFFSSFLCSFTLLASLSVFADISQADIKNQTITQSSQDKQVKPTKITQSEIRQIQQALPQKKIIFNHTFRVKLPECNSCLFVPVQESLPKNRLTLHLVRDNKLLYTFPQSQQVKSWNFRQLKAVSFLQLDFSGPNEDGILLITEYSQSPKSNRPLPVAILYQRDTKGYKVLENTSSILTKRKVKTVAEAENIFRNELQYLP
;
A
#
# COMPACT_ATOMS: atom_id res chain seq x y z
N MET A 1 15.03 -29.62 -58.06
CA MET A 1 15.51 -28.42 -57.34
C MET A 1 14.87 -28.46 -55.95
N LEU A 2 15.44 -29.03 -54.87
CA LEU A 2 16.77 -29.02 -54.24
C LEU A 2 17.12 -27.73 -53.48
N LYS A 3 17.18 -27.88 -52.12
CA LYS A 3 17.60 -27.04 -50.96
C LYS A 3 16.40 -26.75 -50.03
N VAL A 4 16.19 -27.39 -48.87
CA VAL A 4 17.05 -27.78 -47.71
C VAL A 4 17.77 -26.59 -47.06
N ASN A 5 17.36 -26.27 -45.82
CA ASN A 5 18.18 -26.03 -44.61
C ASN A 5 17.19 -25.77 -43.43
N ASN A 6 16.89 -26.73 -42.55
CA ASN A 6 17.64 -27.12 -41.33
C ASN A 6 18.11 -25.96 -40.44
N ALA A 7 17.53 -25.88 -39.23
CA ALA A 7 18.29 -25.70 -37.98
C ALA A 7 17.42 -26.10 -36.77
N ILE A 8 17.78 -27.24 -36.17
CA ILE A 8 17.49 -27.66 -34.80
C ILE A 8 18.69 -27.24 -33.94
N PHE A 9 18.46 -26.75 -32.70
CA PHE A 9 19.32 -26.79 -31.49
C PHE A 9 18.88 -25.63 -30.57
N LEU A 10 18.90 -25.65 -29.23
CA LEU A 10 19.14 -26.67 -28.20
C LEU A 10 18.64 -26.05 -26.87
N GLN A 11 18.40 -26.90 -25.88
CA GLN A 11 18.16 -26.53 -24.49
C GLN A 11 19.27 -25.64 -23.90
N THR A 12 18.92 -24.82 -22.89
CA THR A 12 19.82 -24.62 -21.74
C THR A 12 19.06 -24.14 -20.51
N ASN A 13 19.25 -24.90 -19.43
CA ASN A 13 18.82 -24.61 -18.06
C ASN A 13 19.44 -23.31 -17.55
N PHE A 14 18.68 -22.50 -16.80
CA PHE A 14 19.24 -21.52 -15.88
C PHE A 14 18.74 -21.80 -14.46
N VAL A 15 19.55 -22.58 -13.74
CA VAL A 15 19.59 -22.62 -12.28
C VAL A 15 20.55 -21.52 -11.85
N VAL A 16 20.06 -20.52 -11.12
CA VAL A 16 20.94 -19.56 -10.43
C VAL A 16 20.94 -19.92 -8.95
N MET A 17 21.96 -20.65 -8.54
CA MET A 17 22.36 -20.82 -7.15
C MET A 17 23.13 -19.57 -6.70
N TYR A 18 22.66 -18.91 -5.66
CA TYR A 18 23.50 -18.00 -4.88
C TYR A 18 24.15 -18.79 -3.74
N LYS A 19 25.44 -19.12 -3.91
CA LYS A 19 26.36 -19.46 -2.82
C LYS A 19 26.86 -18.15 -2.22
N TYR A 20 26.57 -17.91 -0.94
CA TYR A 20 27.38 -17.01 -0.13
C TYR A 20 28.05 -17.79 1.00
N PHE A 21 29.37 -17.62 1.00
CA PHE A 21 30.40 -18.13 1.87
C PHE A 21 30.25 -17.47 3.25
N PHE A 22 30.12 -18.23 4.33
CA PHE A 22 30.44 -17.73 5.67
C PHE A 22 31.37 -18.70 6.37
N SER A 23 32.49 -18.13 6.77
CA SER A 23 33.64 -18.75 7.42
C SER A 23 33.26 -19.24 8.82
N SER A 24 33.67 -20.48 9.09
CA SER A 24 33.69 -21.11 10.40
C SER A 24 34.73 -20.44 11.30
N PHE A 25 34.29 -19.93 12.45
CA PHE A 25 35.17 -19.63 13.59
C PHE A 25 34.74 -20.50 14.77
N LEU A 26 35.56 -21.52 15.05
CA LEU A 26 35.56 -22.30 16.28
C LEU A 26 36.38 -21.53 17.32
N CYS A 27 35.82 -21.24 18.49
CA CYS A 27 36.61 -21.08 19.71
C CYS A 27 35.76 -21.29 20.98
N SER A 28 36.03 -22.44 21.59
CA SER A 28 36.17 -22.70 23.02
C SER A 28 35.00 -22.46 23.99
N PHE A 29 34.45 -23.60 24.42
CA PHE A 29 33.91 -23.84 25.76
C PHE A 29 34.86 -23.34 26.85
N THR A 30 34.34 -22.55 27.79
CA THR A 30 34.72 -22.67 29.20
C THR A 30 33.48 -22.60 30.07
N LEU A 31 33.38 -23.59 30.95
CA LEU A 31 32.30 -23.85 31.89
C LEU A 31 32.84 -23.40 33.25
N LEU A 32 32.19 -22.43 33.89
CA LEU A 32 32.45 -22.13 35.30
C LEU A 32 31.12 -21.87 36.00
N ALA A 33 30.76 -22.83 36.85
CA ALA A 33 29.71 -22.73 37.82
C ALA A 33 30.21 -21.98 39.05
N SER A 34 29.38 -21.10 39.60
CA SER A 34 29.48 -20.69 41.00
C SER A 34 28.09 -20.42 41.56
N LEU A 35 27.69 -21.31 42.47
CA LEU A 35 26.55 -21.23 43.38
C LEU A 35 26.86 -20.27 44.53
N SER A 36 25.90 -19.41 44.90
CA SER A 36 25.62 -18.98 46.28
C SER A 36 24.35 -18.11 46.28
N VAL A 37 23.21 -18.67 46.69
CA VAL A 37 22.59 -18.62 48.03
C VAL A 37 21.66 -17.42 48.23
N PHE A 38 20.46 -17.75 48.72
CA PHE A 38 19.26 -16.96 48.92
C PHE A 38 19.35 -15.90 50.03
N ALA A 39 18.72 -14.75 49.78
CA ALA A 39 17.99 -13.85 50.70
C ALA A 39 17.43 -12.72 49.80
N ASP A 40 16.22 -12.16 49.91
CA ASP A 40 15.10 -12.34 50.81
C ASP A 40 13.84 -11.98 50.02
N ILE A 41 12.73 -12.59 50.42
CA ILE A 41 11.39 -12.29 49.91
C ILE A 41 11.01 -10.89 50.40
N SER A 42 10.62 -10.01 49.47
CA SER A 42 9.74 -8.89 49.77
C SER A 42 8.65 -8.85 48.70
N GLN A 43 7.45 -9.25 49.15
CA GLN A 43 6.19 -9.05 48.44
C GLN A 43 5.81 -7.56 48.43
N ALA A 44 5.00 -7.19 47.43
CA ALA A 44 4.54 -5.87 47.01
C ALA A 44 5.53 -5.21 46.02
N ASP A 45 5.24 -5.11 44.73
CA ASP A 45 4.02 -4.50 44.20
C ASP A 45 3.67 -5.11 42.82
N ILE A 46 2.60 -5.90 42.77
CA ILE A 46 1.96 -6.32 41.53
C ILE A 46 1.01 -5.19 41.14
N LYS A 47 1.49 -4.27 40.29
CA LYS A 47 0.67 -3.52 39.33
C LYS A 47 1.57 -2.68 38.43
N ASN A 48 1.32 -2.80 37.13
CA ASN A 48 1.84 -1.95 36.05
C ASN A 48 3.20 -2.35 35.45
N GLN A 49 3.34 -3.63 35.06
CA GLN A 49 4.00 -3.90 33.78
C GLN A 49 3.04 -3.50 32.67
N THR A 50 3.02 -2.20 32.36
CA THR A 50 2.44 -1.71 31.12
C THR A 50 3.29 -2.31 30.00
N ILE A 51 2.78 -3.38 29.40
CA ILE A 51 3.17 -3.80 28.05
C ILE A 51 3.15 -2.52 27.22
N THR A 52 4.32 -2.06 26.81
CA THR A 52 4.47 -0.96 25.87
C THR A 52 3.84 -1.42 24.55
N GLN A 53 2.52 -1.23 24.42
CA GLN A 53 1.79 -1.26 23.16
C GLN A 53 2.26 -0.06 22.33
N SER A 54 3.48 -0.12 21.80
CA SER A 54 3.96 0.82 20.81
C SER A 54 3.55 0.36 19.41
N SER A 55 2.26 0.39 19.11
CA SER A 55 1.78 0.10 17.75
C SER A 55 0.38 0.67 17.48
N GLN A 56 0.07 1.84 18.03
CA GLN A 56 -1.09 2.62 17.58
C GLN A 56 -0.81 4.11 17.66
N ASP A 57 0.01 4.66 16.74
CA ASP A 57 -0.12 6.10 16.44
C ASP A 57 0.64 6.60 15.19
N LYS A 58 0.84 5.75 14.18
CA LYS A 58 1.45 6.20 12.91
C LYS A 58 0.48 6.24 11.75
N GLN A 59 -0.82 6.47 12.03
CA GLN A 59 -1.77 6.77 10.98
C GLN A 59 -1.35 8.07 10.27
N VAL A 60 -1.12 8.00 8.97
CA VAL A 60 -0.74 9.17 8.16
C VAL A 60 -1.93 10.13 8.14
N LYS A 61 -1.89 11.17 8.99
CA LYS A 61 -2.93 12.22 9.04
C LYS A 61 -2.80 13.11 7.80
N PRO A 62 -3.77 13.06 6.86
CA PRO A 62 -3.69 13.87 5.65
C PRO A 62 -3.79 15.35 6.02
N THR A 63 -2.90 16.18 5.49
CA THR A 63 -2.96 17.64 5.69
C THR A 63 -3.54 18.30 4.44
N LYS A 64 -4.39 19.32 4.63
CA LYS A 64 -4.91 20.13 3.53
C LYS A 64 -3.75 20.79 2.76
N ILE A 65 -3.90 20.90 1.45
CA ILE A 65 -2.91 21.53 0.59
C ILE A 65 -3.02 23.07 0.60
N THR A 66 -1.90 23.73 0.34
CA THR A 66 -1.76 25.19 0.25
C THR A 66 -1.86 25.67 -1.20
N GLN A 67 -2.00 26.99 -1.40
CA GLN A 67 -2.06 27.57 -2.75
C GLN A 67 -0.74 27.38 -3.53
N SER A 68 0.41 27.39 -2.85
CA SER A 68 1.69 27.10 -3.49
C SER A 68 1.72 25.66 -4.00
N GLU A 69 1.28 24.70 -3.21
CA GLU A 69 1.16 23.28 -3.60
C GLU A 69 0.18 23.07 -4.76
N ILE A 70 -0.92 23.81 -4.81
CA ILE A 70 -1.83 23.79 -5.98
C ILE A 70 -1.09 24.18 -7.25
N ARG A 71 -0.26 25.24 -7.22
CA ARG A 71 0.56 25.62 -8.37
C ARG A 71 1.57 24.53 -8.73
N GLN A 72 2.19 23.89 -7.74
CA GLN A 72 3.10 22.77 -8.00
C GLN A 72 2.41 21.62 -8.72
N ILE A 73 1.20 21.27 -8.29
CA ILE A 73 0.38 20.22 -8.93
C ILE A 73 0.05 20.60 -10.36
N GLN A 74 -0.39 21.83 -10.61
CA GLN A 74 -0.74 22.31 -11.95
C GLN A 74 0.45 22.31 -12.91
N GLN A 75 1.65 22.60 -12.41
CA GLN A 75 2.89 22.51 -13.19
C GLN A 75 3.30 21.06 -13.47
N ALA A 76 3.16 20.17 -12.48
CA ALA A 76 3.51 18.76 -12.62
C ALA A 76 2.52 17.98 -13.53
N LEU A 77 1.25 18.37 -13.53
CA LEU A 77 0.15 17.67 -14.19
C LEU A 77 -0.65 18.67 -15.06
N PRO A 78 -0.04 19.22 -16.12
CA PRO A 78 -0.69 20.22 -16.96
C PRO A 78 -1.94 19.64 -17.63
N GLN A 79 -3.01 20.45 -17.68
CA GLN A 79 -4.27 20.13 -18.36
C GLN A 79 -5.01 18.88 -17.82
N LYS A 80 -4.63 18.38 -16.64
CA LYS A 80 -5.31 17.26 -15.97
C LYS A 80 -6.43 17.77 -15.07
N LYS A 81 -7.55 17.04 -15.02
CA LYS A 81 -8.67 17.34 -14.12
C LYS A 81 -8.37 16.78 -12.72
N ILE A 82 -7.81 17.62 -11.85
CA ILE A 82 -7.45 17.27 -10.49
C ILE A 82 -8.69 17.24 -9.58
N ILE A 83 -8.75 16.27 -8.67
CA ILE A 83 -9.80 16.12 -7.66
C ILE A 83 -9.30 16.72 -6.33
N PHE A 84 -9.26 18.06 -6.25
CA PHE A 84 -8.60 18.78 -5.14
C PHE A 84 -9.17 18.51 -3.75
N ASN A 85 -10.47 18.19 -3.63
CA ASN A 85 -11.09 17.82 -2.35
C ASN A 85 -10.57 16.49 -1.77
N HIS A 86 -9.85 15.70 -2.58
CA HIS A 86 -9.19 14.46 -2.18
C HIS A 86 -7.67 14.51 -2.41
N THR A 87 -7.11 15.71 -2.54
CA THR A 87 -5.67 15.91 -2.63
C THR A 87 -5.13 16.27 -1.27
N PHE A 88 -4.08 15.58 -0.83
CA PHE A 88 -3.52 15.75 0.51
C PHE A 88 -2.00 15.76 0.49
N ARG A 89 -1.40 16.50 1.42
CA ARG A 89 0.00 16.27 1.78
C ARG A 89 0.09 15.00 2.62
N VAL A 90 0.97 14.10 2.20
CA VAL A 90 1.23 12.80 2.84
C VAL A 90 2.71 12.66 3.15
N LYS A 91 3.01 11.97 4.25
CA LYS A 91 4.37 11.60 4.61
C LYS A 91 4.58 10.12 4.37
N LEU A 92 5.27 9.80 3.27
CA LEU A 92 5.57 8.43 2.85
C LEU A 92 7.08 8.26 2.78
N PRO A 93 7.70 7.16 3.22
CA PRO A 93 9.16 7.09 3.28
C PRO A 93 9.89 7.21 1.93
N GLU A 94 9.26 6.91 0.79
CA GLU A 94 9.84 7.13 -0.56
C GLU A 94 10.05 8.61 -0.86
N CYS A 95 9.25 9.46 -0.22
CA CYS A 95 9.20 10.87 -0.52
C CYS A 95 9.48 11.71 0.75
N ASN A 96 9.35 11.24 1.97
CA ASN A 96 9.26 12.09 3.18
C ASN A 96 8.02 13.01 3.18
N SER A 97 7.87 14.00 2.28
CA SER A 97 6.66 14.85 2.18
C SER A 97 6.23 15.13 0.73
N CYS A 98 5.19 14.46 0.24
CA CYS A 98 4.67 14.64 -1.13
C CYS A 98 3.15 14.85 -1.14
N LEU A 99 2.62 15.20 -2.30
CA LEU A 99 1.21 15.42 -2.55
C LEU A 99 0.61 14.16 -3.16
N PHE A 100 -0.38 13.57 -2.50
CA PHE A 100 -1.23 12.55 -3.10
C PHE A 100 -2.31 13.24 -3.94
N VAL A 101 -2.32 12.99 -5.24
CA VAL A 101 -3.12 13.74 -6.21
C VAL A 101 -3.98 12.78 -7.04
N PRO A 102 -5.30 12.69 -6.76
CA PRO A 102 -6.23 11.99 -7.63
C PRO A 102 -6.61 12.85 -8.85
N VAL A 103 -6.65 12.20 -10.00
CA VAL A 103 -6.93 12.81 -11.30
C VAL A 103 -8.03 12.03 -12.00
N GLN A 104 -9.02 12.75 -12.51
CA GLN A 104 -9.98 12.19 -13.46
C GLN A 104 -9.46 12.43 -14.88
N GLU A 105 -9.22 11.36 -15.62
CA GLU A 105 -8.86 11.46 -17.03
C GLU A 105 -10.07 11.16 -17.91
N SER A 106 -10.27 11.97 -18.95
CA SER A 106 -11.47 11.91 -19.80
C SER A 106 -11.33 11.01 -21.04
N LEU A 107 -10.10 10.64 -21.43
CA LEU A 107 -9.81 9.86 -22.65
C LEU A 107 -8.86 8.69 -22.34
N PRO A 108 -9.05 7.50 -22.93
CA PRO A 108 -10.16 7.08 -23.80
C PRO A 108 -11.45 6.73 -23.03
N LYS A 109 -11.41 6.72 -21.70
CA LYS A 109 -12.55 6.48 -20.80
C LYS A 109 -12.37 7.35 -19.56
N ASN A 110 -13.48 7.71 -18.91
CA ASN A 110 -13.43 8.34 -17.59
C ASN A 110 -12.72 7.40 -16.63
N ARG A 111 -11.47 7.68 -16.27
CA ARG A 111 -10.67 6.87 -15.34
C ARG A 111 -10.15 7.72 -14.18
N LEU A 112 -10.03 7.07 -13.01
CA LEU A 112 -9.29 7.62 -11.88
C LEU A 112 -7.84 7.18 -12.00
N THR A 113 -6.93 8.13 -11.95
CA THR A 113 -5.49 7.91 -11.84
C THR A 113 -5.00 8.63 -10.60
N LEU A 114 -4.05 8.03 -9.86
CA LEU A 114 -3.54 8.59 -8.63
C LEU A 114 -2.04 8.82 -8.80
N HIS A 115 -1.57 9.94 -8.30
CA HIS A 115 -0.18 10.36 -8.43
C HIS A 115 0.41 10.78 -7.11
N LEU A 116 1.73 10.65 -6.99
CA LEU A 116 2.53 11.37 -6.01
C LEU A 116 3.28 12.50 -6.72
N VAL A 117 3.13 13.72 -6.23
CA VAL A 117 3.77 14.93 -6.77
C VAL A 117 4.63 15.61 -5.72
N ARG A 118 5.77 16.15 -6.13
CA ARG A 118 6.61 17.03 -5.31
C ARG A 118 7.50 17.87 -6.21
N ASP A 119 7.82 19.09 -5.79
CA ASP A 119 8.79 19.96 -6.47
C ASP A 119 8.48 20.09 -7.96
N ASN A 120 7.19 20.26 -8.27
CA ASN A 120 6.65 20.39 -9.62
C ASN A 120 6.86 19.15 -10.52
N LYS A 121 7.17 17.99 -9.93
CA LYS A 121 7.43 16.73 -10.65
C LYS A 121 6.48 15.63 -10.21
N LEU A 122 6.05 14.83 -11.19
CA LEU A 122 5.38 13.55 -10.97
C LEU A 122 6.42 12.52 -10.50
N LEU A 123 6.29 12.03 -9.27
CA LEU A 123 7.20 11.04 -8.69
C LEU A 123 6.74 9.61 -8.96
N TYR A 124 5.43 9.38 -8.86
CA TYR A 124 4.86 8.04 -8.91
C TYR A 124 3.42 8.08 -9.43
N THR A 125 3.04 7.03 -10.16
CA THR A 125 1.65 6.77 -10.55
C THR A 125 1.25 5.42 -10.00
N PHE A 126 0.14 5.39 -9.24
CA PHE A 126 -0.34 4.16 -8.65
C PHE A 126 -0.89 3.22 -9.73
N PRO A 127 -0.73 1.89 -9.56
CA PRO A 127 -1.32 0.93 -10.48
C PRO A 127 -2.86 1.01 -10.43
N GLN A 128 -3.48 0.73 -11.57
CA GLN A 128 -4.94 0.64 -11.67
C GLN A 128 -5.40 -0.78 -11.28
N SER A 129 -6.46 -0.88 -10.46
CA SER A 129 -7.08 -2.16 -10.13
C SER A 129 -7.71 -2.82 -11.36
N GLN A 130 -7.50 -4.12 -11.52
CA GLN A 130 -8.07 -4.90 -12.63
C GLN A 130 -9.60 -4.88 -12.61
N GLN A 131 -10.22 -4.79 -11.42
CA GLN A 131 -11.67 -4.82 -11.27
C GLN A 131 -12.38 -3.64 -11.98
N VAL A 132 -11.70 -2.51 -12.14
CA VAL A 132 -12.27 -1.28 -12.74
C VAL A 132 -11.65 -0.90 -14.08
N LYS A 133 -10.75 -1.73 -14.62
CA LYS A 133 -10.00 -1.42 -15.85
C LYS A 133 -10.91 -1.12 -17.06
N SER A 134 -12.06 -1.80 -17.13
CA SER A 134 -13.05 -1.61 -18.20
C SER A 134 -14.19 -0.65 -17.82
N TRP A 135 -14.28 -0.20 -16.56
CA TRP A 135 -15.40 0.58 -16.03
C TRP A 135 -15.12 2.08 -16.15
N ASN A 136 -16.17 2.89 -16.10
CA ASN A 136 -16.10 4.36 -16.11
C ASN A 136 -16.15 4.89 -14.69
N PHE A 137 -15.11 5.59 -14.28
CA PHE A 137 -15.07 6.31 -13.02
C PHE A 137 -16.17 7.39 -12.99
N ARG A 138 -16.89 7.47 -11.87
CA ARG A 138 -17.91 8.49 -11.62
C ARG A 138 -17.48 9.44 -10.52
N GLN A 139 -17.07 8.90 -9.38
CA GLN A 139 -16.76 9.72 -8.21
C GLN A 139 -15.76 9.03 -7.28
N LEU A 140 -14.88 9.83 -6.67
CA LEU A 140 -14.09 9.44 -5.52
C LEU A 140 -14.84 9.94 -4.28
N LYS A 141 -15.23 9.03 -3.38
CA LYS A 141 -16.04 9.33 -2.19
C LYS A 141 -15.15 9.52 -0.96
N ALA A 142 -14.14 8.68 -0.81
CA ALA A 142 -13.22 8.74 0.31
C ALA A 142 -11.84 8.18 -0.05
N VAL A 143 -10.84 8.70 0.66
CA VAL A 143 -9.46 8.19 0.69
C VAL A 143 -9.10 8.06 2.16
N SER A 144 -8.58 6.90 2.56
CA SER A 144 -8.03 6.69 3.91
C SER A 144 -6.62 6.13 3.81
N PHE A 145 -5.73 6.64 4.65
CA PHE A 145 -4.39 6.10 4.83
C PHE A 145 -4.41 5.28 6.11
N LEU A 146 -4.09 4.00 5.96
CA LEU A 146 -4.26 2.99 6.99
C LEU A 146 -2.88 2.43 7.35
N GLN A 147 -2.70 2.09 8.61
CA GLN A 147 -1.63 1.20 9.03
C GLN A 147 -2.28 -0.17 9.22
N LEU A 148 -1.92 -1.10 8.36
CA LEU A 148 -2.42 -2.47 8.30
C LEU A 148 -1.37 -3.37 8.93
N ASP A 149 -1.81 -4.41 9.63
CA ASP A 149 -0.94 -5.38 10.31
C ASP A 149 -0.34 -6.39 9.32
N PHE A 150 0.27 -5.87 8.26
CA PHE A 150 1.05 -6.65 7.32
C PHE A 150 2.46 -6.81 7.86
N SER A 151 2.97 -8.04 7.88
CA SER A 151 4.33 -8.30 8.36
C SER A 151 5.38 -7.50 7.58
N GLY A 152 6.29 -6.83 8.29
CA GLY A 152 7.45 -6.11 7.71
C GLY A 152 7.18 -4.64 7.38
N PRO A 153 8.01 -3.97 6.55
CA PRO A 153 7.92 -2.52 6.29
C PRO A 153 6.69 -2.09 5.44
N ASN A 154 5.75 -3.00 5.18
CA ASN A 154 4.66 -2.85 4.23
C ASN A 154 3.31 -2.57 4.91
N GLU A 155 3.32 -2.07 6.14
CA GLU A 155 2.13 -1.77 6.95
C GLU A 155 1.30 -0.63 6.35
N ASP A 156 1.87 0.23 5.51
CA ASP A 156 1.14 1.36 4.93
C ASP A 156 0.15 0.91 3.85
N GLY A 157 -1.12 1.17 4.09
CA GLY A 157 -2.23 0.94 3.17
C GLY A 157 -2.91 2.24 2.73
N ILE A 158 -3.47 2.24 1.53
CA ILE A 158 -4.36 3.30 1.06
C ILE A 158 -5.68 2.68 0.62
N LEU A 159 -6.76 3.03 1.30
CA LEU A 159 -8.11 2.63 0.95
C LEU A 159 -8.79 3.73 0.15
N LEU A 160 -9.36 3.38 -0.99
CA LEU A 160 -10.24 4.24 -1.77
C LEU A 160 -11.66 3.70 -1.74
N ILE A 161 -12.62 4.59 -1.51
CA ILE A 161 -14.03 4.32 -1.77
C ILE A 161 -14.45 5.17 -2.96
N THR A 162 -14.95 4.52 -3.99
CA THR A 162 -15.24 5.12 -5.30
C THR A 162 -16.57 4.64 -5.84
N GLU A 163 -17.07 5.34 -6.85
CA GLU A 163 -18.23 4.93 -7.63
C GLU A 163 -17.84 4.81 -9.10
N TYR A 164 -18.27 3.72 -9.72
CA TYR A 164 -18.01 3.41 -11.12
C TYR A 164 -19.28 2.96 -11.84
N SER A 165 -19.29 3.06 -13.16
CA SER A 165 -20.32 2.50 -14.04
C SER A 165 -19.70 1.54 -15.05
N GLN A 166 -20.24 0.32 -15.14
CA GLN A 166 -19.77 -0.73 -16.05
C GLN A 166 -19.92 -0.35 -17.53
N SER A 167 -20.86 0.53 -17.86
CA SER A 167 -21.04 1.06 -19.20
C SER A 167 -21.26 2.58 -19.16
N PRO A 168 -20.93 3.32 -20.23
CA PRO A 168 -21.15 4.77 -20.29
C PRO A 168 -22.63 5.15 -20.09
N LYS A 169 -23.53 4.29 -20.57
CA LYS A 169 -24.99 4.44 -20.53
C LYS A 169 -25.62 4.00 -19.20
N SER A 170 -24.86 3.35 -18.31
CA SER A 170 -25.40 2.94 -17.02
C SER A 170 -25.52 4.15 -16.09
N ASN A 171 -26.76 4.39 -15.64
CA ASN A 171 -27.10 5.45 -14.69
C ASN A 171 -26.99 4.98 -13.23
N ARG A 172 -26.67 3.70 -12.98
CA ARG A 172 -26.51 3.16 -11.62
C ARG A 172 -25.02 3.06 -11.29
N PRO A 173 -24.46 3.99 -10.49
CA PRO A 173 -23.11 3.83 -9.98
C PRO A 173 -23.06 2.63 -9.02
N LEU A 174 -21.96 1.88 -9.10
CA LEU A 174 -21.64 0.80 -8.19
C LEU A 174 -20.51 1.26 -7.26
N PRO A 175 -20.65 1.05 -5.94
CA PRO A 175 -19.56 1.30 -5.02
C PRO A 175 -18.43 0.31 -5.29
N VAL A 176 -17.21 0.83 -5.36
CA VAL A 176 -15.99 0.05 -5.52
C VAL A 176 -15.00 0.49 -4.46
N ALA A 177 -14.45 -0.48 -3.74
CA ALA A 177 -13.39 -0.28 -2.78
C ALA A 177 -12.07 -0.81 -3.35
N ILE A 178 -11.01 -0.03 -3.26
CA ILE A 178 -9.67 -0.40 -3.75
C ILE A 178 -8.69 -0.22 -2.59
N LEU A 179 -8.01 -1.30 -2.23
CA LEU A 179 -6.97 -1.29 -1.23
C LEU A 179 -5.60 -1.39 -1.90
N TYR A 180 -4.75 -0.41 -1.64
CA TYR A 180 -3.35 -0.43 -1.97
C TYR A 180 -2.54 -0.87 -0.76
N GLN A 181 -1.54 -1.70 -1.00
CA GLN A 181 -0.50 -2.03 -0.04
C GLN A 181 0.83 -1.50 -0.57
N ARG A 182 1.63 -0.96 0.33
CA ARG A 182 3.01 -0.62 0.04
C ARG A 182 3.85 -1.86 -0.28
N ASP A 183 4.79 -1.70 -1.19
CA ASP A 183 5.74 -2.71 -1.61
C ASP A 183 7.11 -2.05 -1.79
N THR A 184 8.17 -2.85 -1.87
CA THR A 184 9.57 -2.43 -2.08
C THR A 184 9.78 -1.45 -3.23
N LYS A 185 8.91 -1.47 -4.25
CA LYS A 185 8.97 -0.62 -5.45
C LYS A 185 7.84 0.42 -5.55
N GLY A 186 7.08 0.64 -4.48
CA GLY A 186 5.96 1.59 -4.44
C GLY A 186 4.71 0.98 -3.85
N TYR A 187 3.64 0.87 -4.65
CA TYR A 187 2.35 0.32 -4.21
C TYR A 187 1.83 -0.73 -5.17
N LYS A 188 1.11 -1.72 -4.63
CA LYS A 188 0.36 -2.72 -5.38
C LYS A 188 -1.11 -2.71 -4.95
N VAL A 189 -1.99 -3.10 -5.84
CA VAL A 189 -3.41 -3.31 -5.51
C VAL A 189 -3.56 -4.68 -4.85
N LEU A 190 -4.19 -4.74 -3.69
CA LEU A 190 -4.66 -6.00 -3.09
C LEU A 190 -5.97 -6.39 -3.75
N GLU A 191 -5.89 -7.02 -4.93
CA GLU A 191 -7.06 -7.31 -5.77
C GLU A 191 -8.09 -8.21 -5.08
N ASN A 192 -7.64 -9.24 -4.34
CA ASN A 192 -8.55 -10.13 -3.63
C ASN A 192 -9.34 -9.39 -2.53
N THR A 193 -8.63 -8.63 -1.68
CA THR A 193 -9.26 -7.81 -0.64
C THR A 193 -10.19 -6.76 -1.24
N SER A 194 -9.75 -6.06 -2.28
CA SER A 194 -10.55 -5.05 -2.99
C SER A 194 -11.83 -5.67 -3.56
N SER A 195 -11.75 -6.87 -4.14
CA SER A 195 -12.90 -7.63 -4.64
C SER A 195 -13.88 -8.00 -3.53
N ILE A 196 -13.39 -8.43 -2.37
CA ILE A 196 -14.23 -8.72 -1.19
C ILE A 196 -15.00 -7.46 -0.76
N LEU A 197 -14.30 -6.34 -0.55
CA LEU A 197 -14.93 -5.08 -0.12
C LEU A 197 -15.96 -4.58 -1.16
N THR A 198 -15.64 -4.66 -2.45
CA THR A 198 -16.56 -4.29 -3.54
C THR A 198 -17.80 -5.20 -3.57
N LYS A 199 -17.63 -6.53 -3.40
CA LYS A 199 -18.76 -7.48 -3.32
C LYS A 199 -19.66 -7.21 -2.10
N ARG A 200 -19.06 -6.82 -0.98
CA ARG A 200 -19.77 -6.36 0.22
C ARG A 200 -20.43 -4.97 0.05
N LYS A 201 -20.18 -4.30 -1.08
CA LYS A 201 -20.70 -2.96 -1.43
C LYS A 201 -20.36 -1.91 -0.38
N VAL A 202 -19.15 -1.97 0.17
CA VAL A 202 -18.65 -1.01 1.16
C VAL A 202 -18.75 0.42 0.62
N LYS A 203 -19.33 1.32 1.42
CA LYS A 203 -19.57 2.74 1.08
C LYS A 203 -18.82 3.70 1.98
N THR A 204 -18.32 3.25 3.13
CA THR A 204 -17.61 4.09 4.09
C THR A 204 -16.28 3.49 4.49
N VAL A 205 -15.37 4.33 4.99
CA VAL A 205 -14.09 3.89 5.56
C VAL A 205 -14.32 3.03 6.80
N ALA A 206 -15.25 3.42 7.66
CA ALA A 206 -15.59 2.68 8.89
C ALA A 206 -16.10 1.25 8.60
N GLU A 207 -16.94 1.09 7.56
CA GLU A 207 -17.38 -0.25 7.11
C GLU A 207 -16.20 -1.11 6.64
N ALA A 208 -15.24 -0.51 5.90
CA ALA A 208 -14.05 -1.22 5.46
C ALA A 208 -13.17 -1.65 6.64
N GLU A 209 -12.93 -0.74 7.60
CA GLU A 209 -12.15 -1.02 8.81
C GLU A 209 -12.78 -2.12 9.67
N ASN A 210 -14.11 -2.15 9.76
CA ASN A 210 -14.82 -3.24 10.45
C ASN A 210 -14.57 -4.60 9.78
N ILE A 211 -14.57 -4.66 8.45
CA ILE A 211 -14.24 -5.88 7.70
C ILE A 211 -12.77 -6.25 7.88
N PHE A 212 -11.86 -5.26 7.85
CA PHE A 212 -10.43 -5.47 8.08
C PHE A 212 -10.15 -6.08 9.44
N ARG A 213 -10.85 -5.65 10.48
CA ARG A 213 -10.69 -6.16 11.84
C ARG A 213 -11.29 -7.55 12.02
N ASN A 214 -12.55 -7.72 11.61
CA ASN A 214 -13.35 -8.88 12.02
C ASN A 214 -13.31 -10.03 11.01
N GLU A 215 -13.07 -9.77 9.73
CA GLU A 215 -13.08 -10.79 8.68
C GLU A 215 -11.69 -11.07 8.11
N LEU A 216 -10.88 -10.02 7.89
CA LEU A 216 -9.59 -10.16 7.20
C LEU A 216 -8.37 -10.14 8.12
N GLN A 217 -8.54 -9.77 9.40
CA GLN A 217 -7.47 -9.71 10.40
C GLN A 217 -6.28 -8.82 9.97
N TYR A 218 -6.58 -7.72 9.26
CA TYR A 218 -5.58 -6.72 8.87
C TYR A 218 -5.45 -5.58 9.88
N LEU A 219 -6.34 -5.53 10.87
CA LEU A 219 -6.33 -4.57 11.96
C LEU A 219 -6.55 -5.36 13.26
N PRO A 220 -5.91 -4.95 14.38
CA PRO A 220 -6.03 -5.62 15.68
C PRO A 220 -7.44 -5.57 16.25
#